data_AF-A0A5N6E0P4-F1
#
_entry.id   AF-A0A5N6E0P4-F1
#
_cell.length_a   1.000
_cell.length_b   1.000
_cell.length_c   1.000
_cell.angle_alpha   90.00
_cell.angle_beta   90.00
_cell.angle_gamma   90.00
#
_symmetry.space_group_name_H-M   'P 1'
#
loop_
_entity.id
_entity.type
_entity.pdbx_description
1 polymer ?
#
loop_
_entity_poly.entity_id
_entity_poly.type
_entity_poly.pdbx_seq_one_letter_code
_entity_poly.pdbx_strand_id
1 'polypeptide(L)'
;MEAVDDNGFSIHTDIGQLGAVMDEVTTGQKCDWDLFKDSPPDDGPATWLARVSLPSTDRIWLGPIIEKCWTRSGFQNAHCLLRELISFVPLLEAIDRAAQRVLPWT
;
A
#
# COMPACT_ATOMS: atom_id res chain seq x y z
N MET A 1 9.21 -17.90 -9.71
CA MET A 1 9.79 -16.63 -9.27
C MET A 1 9.81 -15.75 -10.50
N GLU A 2 8.91 -14.78 -10.62
CA GLU A 2 9.02 -13.77 -11.68
C GLU A 2 10.27 -12.95 -11.36
N ALA A 3 11.15 -12.83 -12.35
CA ALA A 3 12.52 -12.37 -12.16
C ALA A 3 12.55 -10.90 -11.73
N VAL A 4 13.27 -10.63 -10.64
CA VAL A 4 13.74 -9.29 -10.28
C VAL A 4 14.88 -8.99 -11.24
N ASP A 5 14.80 -7.92 -12.03
CA ASP A 5 16.01 -7.44 -12.70
C ASP A 5 16.90 -6.74 -11.68
N ASP A 6 18.21 -6.89 -11.84
CA ASP A 6 19.21 -6.49 -10.85
C ASP A 6 19.33 -4.96 -10.65
N ASN A 7 18.39 -4.17 -11.20
CA ASN A 7 18.38 -2.71 -11.11
C ASN A 7 17.38 -2.16 -10.07
N GLY A 8 16.74 -3.03 -9.27
CA GLY A 8 15.76 -2.58 -8.28
C GLY A 8 14.41 -2.18 -8.87
N PHE A 9 14.21 -2.39 -10.18
CA PHE A 9 12.89 -2.34 -10.80
C PHE A 9 12.23 -3.70 -10.64
N SER A 10 11.18 -3.73 -9.83
CA SER A 10 10.41 -4.96 -9.65
C SER A 10 8.94 -4.64 -9.52
N ILE A 11 8.10 -5.63 -9.82
CA ILE A 11 6.67 -5.54 -9.52
C ILE A 11 6.43 -5.17 -8.05
N HIS A 12 7.36 -5.51 -7.14
CA HIS A 12 7.28 -5.11 -5.74
C HIS A 12 7.48 -3.61 -5.51
N THR A 13 8.38 -2.94 -6.24
CA THR A 13 8.57 -1.49 -6.11
C THR A 13 7.34 -0.72 -6.62
N ASP A 14 6.75 -1.19 -7.72
CA ASP A 14 5.49 -0.63 -8.25
C ASP A 14 4.35 -0.80 -7.25
N ILE A 15 4.24 -1.96 -6.60
CA ILE A 15 3.26 -2.23 -5.55
C ILE A 15 3.49 -1.32 -4.34
N GLY A 16 4.74 -1.13 -3.91
CA GLY A 16 5.08 -0.24 -2.79
C GLY A 16 4.70 1.22 -3.08
N GLN A 17 5.04 1.73 -4.28
CA GLN A 17 4.67 3.06 -4.74
C GLN A 17 3.16 3.23 -4.86
N LEU A 18 2.44 2.23 -5.38
CA LEU A 18 0.99 2.26 -5.41
C LEU A 18 0.39 2.30 -3.99
N GLY A 19 1.01 1.63 -3.01
CA GLY A 19 0.71 1.76 -1.59
C GLY A 19 0.79 3.22 -1.10
N ALA A 20 1.84 3.95 -1.47
CA ALA A 20 2.01 5.36 -1.14
C ALA A 20 0.94 6.26 -1.80
N VAL A 21 0.56 5.97 -3.05
CA VAL A 21 -0.55 6.67 -3.72
C VAL A 21 -1.88 6.41 -3.01
N MET A 22 -2.14 5.18 -2.58
CA MET A 22 -3.34 4.83 -1.83
C MET A 22 -3.39 5.54 -0.46
N ASP A 23 -2.27 5.63 0.25
CA ASP A 23 -2.15 6.41 1.48
C ASP A 23 -2.41 7.90 1.24
N GLU A 24 -1.79 8.48 0.20
CA GLU A 24 -1.97 9.90 -0.15
C GLU A 24 -3.42 10.24 -0.51
N VAL A 25 -4.08 9.38 -1.29
CA VAL A 25 -5.50 9.55 -1.66
C VAL A 25 -6.42 9.42 -0.44
N THR A 26 -6.12 8.49 0.48
CA THR A 26 -7.00 8.24 1.64
C THR A 26 -6.82 9.27 2.76
N THR A 27 -5.64 9.84 2.92
CA THR A 27 -5.31 10.80 3.98
C THR A 27 -5.31 12.25 3.52
N GLY A 28 -5.13 12.48 2.21
CA GLY A 28 -4.85 13.80 1.65
C GLY A 28 -3.47 14.35 2.01
N GLN A 29 -2.58 13.52 2.56
CA GLN A 29 -1.21 13.88 2.94
C GLN A 29 -0.21 13.20 2.01
N LYS A 30 0.77 13.94 1.50
CA LYS A 30 1.79 13.36 0.62
C LYS A 30 2.63 12.31 1.37
N CYS A 31 2.73 11.11 0.81
CA CYS A 31 3.62 10.06 1.31
C CYS A 31 4.91 10.04 0.47
N ASP A 32 6.06 10.24 1.11
CA ASP A 32 7.36 10.26 0.43
C ASP A 32 7.92 8.82 0.32
N TRP A 33 7.73 8.19 -0.84
CA TRP A 33 8.24 6.85 -1.16
C TRP A 33 9.51 6.93 -2.03
N ASP A 34 10.61 7.38 -1.43
CA ASP A 34 11.89 7.55 -2.11
C ASP A 34 12.85 6.39 -1.82
N LEU A 35 12.98 5.46 -2.78
CA LEU A 35 13.88 4.29 -2.70
C LEU A 35 15.38 4.64 -2.73
N PHE A 36 15.72 5.89 -3.06
CA PHE A 36 17.10 6.36 -3.19
C PHE A 36 17.48 7.40 -2.13
N LYS A 37 16.59 7.66 -1.16
CA LYS A 37 16.78 8.70 -0.14
C LYS A 37 18.11 8.60 0.61
N ASP A 38 18.56 7.38 0.86
CA ASP A 38 19.82 7.08 1.56
C ASP A 38 20.90 6.51 0.61
N SER A 39 20.63 6.50 -0.69
CA SER A 39 21.57 6.00 -1.69
C SER A 39 22.66 7.04 -2.00
N PRO A 40 23.91 6.62 -2.26
CA PRO A 40 24.93 7.48 -2.82
C PRO A 40 24.44 8.22 -4.09
N PRO A 41 24.96 9.43 -4.36
CA PRO A 41 24.54 10.24 -5.51
C PRO A 41 24.68 9.57 -6.88
N ASP A 42 25.58 8.58 -6.97
CA ASP A 42 25.88 7.84 -8.20
C ASP A 42 25.43 6.37 -8.03
N ASP A 43 24.20 6.07 -8.45
CA ASP A 43 23.66 4.72 -8.69
C ASP A 43 23.78 3.73 -7.51
N GLY A 44 23.52 4.20 -6.29
CA GLY A 44 23.30 3.30 -5.15
C GLY A 44 22.11 2.36 -5.39
N PRO A 45 22.19 1.07 -5.01
CA PRO A 45 21.09 0.13 -5.23
C PRO A 45 19.84 0.62 -4.52
N ALA A 46 18.69 0.56 -5.20
CA ALA A 46 17.39 0.87 -4.60
C ALA A 46 17.20 0.00 -3.35
N THR A 47 16.99 0.64 -2.20
CA THR A 47 16.77 -0.08 -0.94
C THR A 47 15.31 -0.03 -0.57
N TRP A 48 14.76 -1.17 -0.16
CA TRP A 48 13.38 -1.22 0.33
C TRP A 48 13.27 -0.35 1.59
N LEU A 49 12.31 0.57 1.59
CA LEU A 49 12.11 1.52 2.69
C LEU A 49 11.83 0.79 4.01
N ALA A 50 12.44 1.29 5.08
CA ALA A 50 12.15 0.78 6.41
C ALA A 50 10.71 1.14 6.79
N ARG A 51 9.96 0.21 7.39
CA ARG A 51 8.55 0.47 7.76
C ARG A 51 8.37 1.73 8.63
N VAL A 52 9.37 2.04 9.47
CA VAL A 52 9.38 3.22 10.35
C VAL A 52 9.49 4.55 9.61
N SER A 53 9.94 4.57 8.35
CA SER A 53 10.01 5.79 7.54
C SER A 53 8.69 6.09 6.82
N LEU A 54 7.67 5.25 6.99
CA LEU A 54 6.37 5.35 6.33
C LEU A 54 5.29 5.77 7.32
N PRO A 55 4.24 6.49 6.87
CA PRO A 55 3.11 6.85 7.71
C PRO A 55 2.47 5.65 8.43
N SER A 56 1.81 5.89 9.56
CA SER A 56 0.97 4.86 10.15
C SER A 56 -0.27 4.66 9.28
N THR A 57 -0.65 3.41 9.04
CA THR A 57 -1.91 3.05 8.37
C THR A 57 -3.07 2.89 9.35
N ASP A 58 -2.85 3.19 10.63
CA ASP A 58 -3.88 3.07 11.66
C ASP A 58 -5.08 3.96 11.34
N ARG A 59 -6.28 3.40 11.49
CA ARG A 59 -7.56 4.09 11.25
C ARG A 59 -7.81 4.51 9.79
N ILE A 60 -6.94 4.15 8.87
CA ILE A 60 -7.22 4.23 7.44
C ILE A 60 -8.06 3.02 7.07
N TRP A 61 -9.21 3.22 6.42
CA TRP A 61 -10.10 2.12 6.04
C TRP A 61 -9.40 1.12 5.10
N LEU A 62 -8.53 1.61 4.22
CA LEU A 62 -7.69 0.81 3.32
C LEU A 62 -6.35 0.39 3.97
N GLY A 63 -6.13 0.76 5.22
CA GLY A 63 -4.87 0.59 5.94
C GLY A 63 -4.26 -0.81 5.85
N PRO A 64 -5.04 -1.91 6.03
CA PRO A 64 -4.50 -3.26 5.90
C PRO A 64 -3.91 -3.59 4.52
N ILE A 65 -4.49 -3.06 3.45
CA ILE A 65 -4.01 -3.27 2.08
C ILE A 65 -2.76 -2.41 1.82
N ILE A 66 -2.76 -1.16 2.29
CA ILE A 66 -1.59 -0.27 2.22
C ILE A 66 -0.39 -0.90 2.95
N GLU A 67 -0.60 -1.37 4.18
CA GLU A 67 0.43 -2.03 4.99
C GLU A 67 1.03 -3.25 4.28
N LYS A 68 0.18 -4.02 3.59
CA LYS A 68 0.60 -5.18 2.82
C LYS A 68 1.38 -4.81 1.55
N CYS A 69 1.12 -3.65 0.95
CA CYS A 69 1.93 -3.11 -0.14
C CYS A 69 3.35 -2.72 0.33
N TRP A 70 3.47 -2.25 1.57
CA TRP A 70 4.74 -1.83 2.16
C TRP A 70 5.53 -2.95 2.84
N THR A 71 4.88 -4.10 3.06
CA THR A 71 5.54 -5.33 3.51
C THR A 71 6.28 -5.97 2.35
N ARG A 72 7.58 -6.22 2.50
CA ARG A 72 8.38 -6.90 1.48
C ARG A 72 7.74 -8.24 1.14
N SER A 73 7.43 -8.44 -0.15
CA SER A 73 6.72 -9.62 -0.67
C SER A 73 5.32 -9.85 -0.08
N GLY A 74 4.67 -8.82 0.47
CA GLY A 74 3.29 -8.90 0.98
C GLY A 74 2.29 -9.25 -0.13
N PHE A 75 2.55 -8.80 -1.36
CA PHE A 75 1.89 -9.28 -2.56
C PHE A 75 2.89 -9.90 -3.52
N GLN A 76 2.52 -11.06 -4.08
CA GLN A 76 3.34 -11.74 -5.09
C GLN A 76 3.40 -10.94 -6.38
N ASN A 77 2.27 -10.37 -6.81
CA ASN A 77 2.14 -9.58 -8.02
C ASN A 77 0.90 -8.66 -7.95
N ALA A 78 0.73 -7.81 -8.97
CA ALA A 78 -0.39 -6.88 -9.07
C ALA A 78 -1.76 -7.58 -9.09
N HIS A 79 -1.85 -8.82 -9.59
CA HIS A 79 -3.11 -9.58 -9.59
C HIS A 79 -3.56 -9.95 -8.16
N CYS A 80 -2.63 -10.30 -7.27
CA CYS A 80 -2.94 -10.55 -5.86
C CYS A 80 -3.45 -9.29 -5.14
N LEU A 81 -2.83 -8.14 -5.41
CA LEU A 81 -3.29 -6.85 -4.88
C LEU A 81 -4.70 -6.51 -5.38
N LEU A 82 -4.93 -6.61 -6.68
CA LEU A 82 -6.24 -6.36 -7.29
C LEU A 82 -7.33 -7.25 -6.68
N ARG A 83 -7.03 -8.53 -6.47
CA ARG A 83 -7.98 -9.48 -5.86
C ARG A 83 -8.39 -9.04 -4.45
N GLU A 84 -7.45 -8.60 -3.63
CA GLU A 84 -7.78 -8.12 -2.28
C GLU A 84 -8.59 -6.82 -2.33
N LEU A 85 -8.21 -5.85 -3.16
CA LEU A 85 -8.97 -4.61 -3.36
C LEU A 85 -10.43 -4.89 -3.73
N ILE A 86 -10.66 -5.79 -4.69
CA ILE A 86 -12.01 -6.18 -5.12
C ILE A 86 -12.78 -6.89 -4.01
N SER A 87 -12.11 -7.69 -3.18
CA SER A 87 -12.79 -8.37 -2.05
C SER A 87 -13.15 -7.42 -0.91
N PHE A 88 -12.41 -6.32 -0.76
CA PHE A 88 -12.47 -5.45 0.39
C PHE A 88 -13.54 -4.35 0.24
N VAL A 89 -13.66 -3.75 -0.94
CA VAL A 89 -14.59 -2.63 -1.19
C VAL A 89 -16.07 -3.03 -0.99
N PRO A 90 -16.57 -4.13 -1.57
CA PRO A 90 -17.97 -4.54 -1.37
C PRO A 90 -18.28 -4.93 0.07
N LEU A 91 -17.27 -5.46 0.79
CA LEU A 91 -17.39 -5.82 2.20
C LEU A 91 -17.55 -4.57 3.07
N LEU A 92 -16.77 -3.53 2.82
CA LEU A 92 -16.88 -2.26 3.55
C LEU A 92 -18.25 -1.62 3.32
N GLU A 93 -18.73 -1.58 2.08
CA GLU A 93 -20.08 -1.08 1.78
C GLU A 93 -21.18 -1.92 2.45
N ALA A 94 -21.02 -3.24 2.49
CA ALA A 94 -21.97 -4.11 3.15
C ALA A 94 -22.02 -3.86 4.67
N ILE A 95 -20.87 -3.62 5.30
CA ILE A 95 -20.76 -3.27 6.72
C ILE A 95 -21.38 -1.90 6.97
N ASP A 96 -21.10 -0.88 6.16
CA ASP A 96 -21.69 0.45 6.30
C ASP A 96 -23.22 0.41 6.17
N ARG A 97 -23.73 -0.29 5.14
CA ARG A 97 -25.17 -0.53 4.98
C ARG A 97 -25.79 -1.27 6.18
N ALA A 98 -25.06 -2.22 6.77
CA ALA A 98 -25.52 -2.93 7.96
C ALA A 98 -25.52 -2.02 9.19
N ALA A 99 -24.49 -1.18 9.37
CA ALA A 99 -24.38 -0.23 10.47
C ALA A 99 -25.51 0.82 10.42
N GLN A 100 -25.80 1.37 9.25
CA GLN A 100 -26.90 2.32 9.03
C GLN A 100 -28.28 1.73 9.34
N ARG A 101 -28.47 0.41 9.19
CA ARG A 101 -29.71 -0.28 9.55
C ARG A 101 -29.86 -0.51 11.05
N VAL A 102 -28.76 -0.59 11.79
CA VAL A 102 -28.73 -0.88 13.24
C VAL A 102 -28.72 0.40 14.09
N LEU A 103 -28.40 1.56 13.50
CA LEU A 103 -28.52 2.87 14.14
C LEU A 103 -29.79 3.59 13.63
N PRO A 104 -31.00 3.25 14.11
CA PRO A 104 -32.17 4.03 13.81
C PRO A 104 -32.07 5.33 14.63
N TRP A 105 -31.94 6.46 13.92
CA TRP A 105 -32.03 7.84 14.41
C TRP A 105 -30.77 8.41 15.11
N THR A 106 -29.99 9.16 14.34
CA THR A 106 -29.48 10.47 14.77
C THR A 106 -30.17 11.54 13.95
#